data_AF-W6MDR8-F1
#
_entry.id   AF-W6MDR8-F1
#
_cell.length_a   1.000
_cell.length_b   1.000
_cell.length_c   1.000
_cell.angle_alpha   90.00
_cell.angle_beta   90.00
_cell.angle_gamma   90.00
#
_symmetry.space_group_name_H-M   'P 1'
#
loop_
_entity.id
_entity.type
_entity.pdbx_description
1 polymer ?
#
loop_
_entity_poly.entity_id
_entity_poly.type
_entity_poly.pdbx_seq_one_letter_code
_entity_poly.pdbx_strand_id
1 'polypeptide(L)'
;MPATDVVSWLATAYLSGMNDELLGDIINDVQHQGDTSEAMYAVAPHLLALSQKSSGKMALLMLIHAGLISASSQSQIAVPCPADLATEFQATNNLGRSMVLAQLAHNHEFDDFKYLIAALAGFSGHGRFGRLIEGFDLYQDQFHHALLDTPIDDER
;
A
#
# COMPACT_ATOMS: atom_id res chain seq x y z
N MET A 1 -14.94 -15.24 -0.28
CA MET A 1 -15.35 -14.80 -1.63
C MET A 1 -14.18 -15.03 -2.57
N PRO A 2 -14.38 -15.47 -3.82
CA PRO A 2 -13.28 -15.68 -4.75
C PRO A 2 -12.63 -14.34 -5.17
N ALA A 3 -11.31 -14.32 -5.31
CA ALA A 3 -10.52 -13.12 -5.67
C ALA A 3 -10.98 -12.43 -6.96
N THR A 4 -11.63 -13.17 -7.86
CA THR A 4 -12.21 -12.69 -9.11
C THR A 4 -13.34 -11.66 -8.92
N ASP A 5 -14.09 -11.74 -7.83
CA ASP A 5 -15.19 -10.81 -7.55
C ASP A 5 -14.65 -9.42 -7.18
N VAL A 6 -13.57 -9.37 -6.37
CA VAL A 6 -12.89 -8.12 -5.99
C VAL A 6 -12.28 -7.41 -7.20
N VAL A 7 -11.67 -8.19 -8.11
CA VAL A 7 -11.10 -7.68 -9.38
C VAL A 7 -12.18 -7.08 -10.29
N SER A 8 -13.33 -7.75 -10.41
CA SER A 8 -14.48 -7.25 -11.20
C SER A 8 -15.09 -5.99 -10.58
N TRP A 9 -15.12 -5.88 -9.26
CA TRP A 9 -15.63 -4.70 -8.55
C TRP A 9 -14.69 -3.51 -8.70
N LEU A 10 -13.38 -3.70 -8.57
CA LEU A 10 -12.37 -2.67 -8.82
C LEU A 10 -12.44 -2.11 -10.26
N ALA A 11 -12.58 -2.99 -11.25
CA ALA A 11 -12.70 -2.59 -12.65
C ALA A 11 -14.03 -1.85 -12.95
N THR A 12 -15.13 -2.27 -12.33
CA THR A 12 -16.47 -1.69 -12.51
C THR A 12 -16.62 -0.35 -11.79
N ALA A 13 -16.09 -0.24 -10.57
CA ALA A 13 -16.00 1.00 -9.81
C ALA A 13 -15.21 2.06 -10.58
N TYR A 14 -14.13 1.65 -11.26
CA TYR A 14 -13.30 2.54 -12.05
C TYR A 14 -14.01 3.07 -13.32
N LEU A 15 -14.74 2.23 -14.05
CA LEU A 15 -15.55 2.68 -15.21
C LEU A 15 -16.67 3.64 -14.81
N SER A 16 -17.04 3.67 -13.53
CA SER A 16 -18.16 4.44 -13.00
C SER A 16 -17.75 5.72 -12.24
N GLY A 17 -16.44 6.00 -12.10
CA GLY A 17 -15.93 7.18 -11.39
C GLY A 17 -15.83 6.97 -9.88
N MET A 18 -14.86 6.15 -9.46
CA MET A 18 -14.54 5.87 -8.05
C MET A 18 -14.30 7.17 -7.24
N ASN A 19 -14.99 7.30 -6.10
CA ASN A 19 -14.78 8.38 -5.13
C ASN A 19 -13.82 7.93 -4.01
N ASP A 20 -13.30 8.90 -3.25
CA ASP A 20 -12.34 8.67 -2.16
C ASP A 20 -12.87 7.66 -1.11
N GLU A 21 -14.19 7.68 -0.87
CA GLU A 21 -14.89 6.82 0.09
C GLU A 21 -14.83 5.34 -0.33
N LEU A 22 -15.14 5.03 -1.58
CA LEU A 22 -15.09 3.66 -2.10
C LEU A 22 -13.65 3.12 -2.18
N LEU A 23 -12.67 3.97 -2.49
CA LEU A 23 -11.26 3.59 -2.42
C LEU A 23 -10.88 3.23 -0.97
N GLY A 24 -11.31 4.05 -0.01
CA GLY A 24 -11.13 3.79 1.42
C GLY A 24 -11.75 2.47 1.88
N ASP A 25 -12.96 2.15 1.42
CA ASP A 25 -13.63 0.88 1.74
C ASP A 25 -12.87 -0.33 1.18
N ILE A 26 -12.42 -0.28 -0.07
CA ILE A 26 -11.63 -1.37 -0.68
C ILE A 26 -10.32 -1.57 0.08
N ILE A 27 -9.65 -0.48 0.44
CA ILE A 27 -8.41 -0.55 1.20
C ILE A 27 -8.67 -1.14 2.58
N ASN A 28 -9.73 -0.72 3.27
CA ASN A 28 -10.12 -1.24 4.57
C ASN A 28 -10.47 -2.73 4.52
N ASP A 29 -11.11 -3.21 3.46
CA ASP A 29 -11.44 -4.63 3.28
C ASP A 29 -10.20 -5.48 2.98
N VAL A 30 -9.21 -4.91 2.28
CA VAL A 30 -7.98 -5.61 1.88
C VAL A 30 -6.89 -5.56 2.97
N GLN A 31 -6.88 -4.50 3.79
CA GLN A 31 -5.88 -4.26 4.84
C GLN A 31 -6.47 -4.35 6.26
N HIS A 32 -7.66 -4.95 6.43
CA HIS A 32 -8.43 -4.89 7.67
C HIS A 32 -7.61 -5.29 8.92
N GLN A 33 -7.41 -4.33 9.84
CA GLN A 33 -6.81 -4.54 11.18
C GLN A 33 -5.49 -5.34 11.20
N GLY A 34 -4.67 -5.25 10.15
CA GLY A 34 -3.41 -5.97 10.06
C GLY A 34 -3.55 -7.46 9.68
N ASP A 35 -4.78 -7.91 9.41
CA ASP A 35 -5.05 -9.19 8.77
C ASP A 35 -4.78 -9.05 7.26
N THR A 36 -4.21 -10.09 6.68
CA THR A 36 -3.85 -10.11 5.25
C THR A 36 -4.71 -11.12 4.54
N SER A 37 -5.18 -10.79 3.34
CA SER A 37 -5.91 -11.74 2.50
C SER A 37 -5.23 -11.91 1.15
N GLU A 38 -5.49 -13.02 0.47
CA GLU A 38 -5.00 -13.25 -0.91
C GLU A 38 -5.41 -12.13 -1.87
N ALA A 39 -6.53 -11.44 -1.59
CA ALA A 39 -7.01 -10.33 -2.40
C ALA A 39 -5.99 -9.18 -2.50
N MET A 40 -5.14 -8.98 -1.49
CA MET A 40 -4.13 -7.92 -1.52
C MET A 40 -3.14 -8.09 -2.69
N TYR A 41 -2.80 -9.34 -3.04
CA TYR A 41 -1.89 -9.64 -4.14
C TYR A 41 -2.49 -9.32 -5.51
N ALA A 42 -3.81 -9.42 -5.65
CA ALA A 42 -4.53 -9.03 -6.86
C ALA A 42 -4.79 -7.51 -6.91
N VAL A 43 -5.01 -6.88 -5.75
CA VAL A 43 -5.38 -5.45 -5.65
C VAL A 43 -4.18 -4.54 -5.94
N ALA A 44 -2.98 -4.84 -5.40
CA ALA A 44 -1.83 -3.96 -5.56
C ALA A 44 -1.41 -3.68 -7.03
N PRO A 45 -1.35 -4.69 -7.93
CA PRO A 45 -1.12 -4.44 -9.36
C PRO A 45 -2.15 -3.49 -9.98
N HIS A 46 -3.42 -3.63 -9.62
CA HIS A 46 -4.48 -2.77 -10.12
C HIS A 46 -4.37 -1.34 -9.59
N LEU A 47 -4.13 -1.15 -8.28
CA LEU A 47 -3.88 0.18 -7.72
C LEU A 47 -2.71 0.86 -8.43
N LEU A 48 -1.63 0.12 -8.69
CA LEU A 48 -0.48 0.66 -9.41
C LEU A 48 -0.82 1.02 -10.86
N ALA A 49 -1.51 0.15 -11.60
CA ALA A 49 -1.95 0.46 -12.97
C ALA A 49 -2.91 1.65 -13.03
N LEU A 50 -3.78 1.81 -12.02
CA LEU A 50 -4.70 2.93 -11.89
C LEU A 50 -3.97 4.22 -11.55
N SER A 51 -2.94 4.16 -10.72
CA SER A 51 -2.11 5.33 -10.39
C SER A 51 -1.46 5.94 -11.64
N GLN A 52 -1.08 5.12 -12.63
CA GLN A 52 -0.51 5.58 -13.90
C GLN A 52 -1.52 6.28 -14.82
N LYS A 53 -2.81 5.95 -14.68
CA LYS A 53 -3.90 6.51 -15.50
C LYS A 53 -4.59 7.70 -14.83
N SER A 54 -4.38 7.86 -13.54
CA SER A 54 -4.94 8.93 -12.71
C SER A 54 -3.99 10.13 -12.66
N SER A 55 -4.44 11.24 -12.09
CA SER A 55 -3.62 12.43 -11.88
C SER A 55 -3.79 13.00 -10.47
N GLY A 56 -2.82 13.82 -10.06
CA GLY A 56 -2.85 14.53 -8.78
C GLY A 56 -2.89 13.59 -7.56
N LYS A 57 -3.66 13.99 -6.54
CA LYS A 57 -3.72 13.32 -5.23
C LYS A 57 -4.19 11.87 -5.32
N MET A 58 -5.13 11.56 -6.22
CA MET A 58 -5.66 10.21 -6.37
C MET A 58 -4.59 9.22 -6.88
N ALA A 59 -3.79 9.64 -7.87
CA ALA A 59 -2.68 8.83 -8.36
C ALA A 59 -1.67 8.52 -7.24
N LEU A 60 -1.36 9.54 -6.43
CA LEU A 60 -0.45 9.40 -5.30
C LEU A 60 -0.99 8.44 -4.24
N LEU A 61 -2.26 8.57 -3.86
CA LEU A 61 -2.91 7.67 -2.89
C LEU A 61 -2.87 6.22 -3.36
N MET A 62 -3.26 5.94 -4.61
CA MET A 62 -3.21 4.59 -5.16
C MET A 62 -1.80 4.00 -5.15
N LEU A 63 -0.79 4.80 -5.49
CA LEU A 63 0.62 4.39 -5.43
C LEU A 63 1.05 4.06 -3.99
N ILE A 64 0.69 4.91 -3.03
CA ILE A 64 0.98 4.71 -1.61
C ILE A 64 0.36 3.39 -1.12
N HIS A 65 -0.94 3.19 -1.36
CA HIS A 65 -1.64 1.98 -0.88
C HIS A 65 -1.11 0.70 -1.52
N ALA A 66 -0.74 0.72 -2.79
CA ALA A 66 -0.05 -0.41 -3.41
C ALA A 66 1.25 -0.75 -2.67
N GLY A 67 2.03 0.25 -2.25
CA GLY A 67 3.25 0.05 -1.47
C GLY A 67 2.99 -0.44 -0.04
N LEU A 68 1.94 0.06 0.62
CA LEU A 68 1.53 -0.41 1.95
C LEU A 68 1.01 -1.86 1.93
N ILE A 69 0.34 -2.27 0.85
CA ILE A 69 0.00 -3.69 0.61
C ILE A 69 1.27 -4.51 0.48
N SER A 70 2.25 -4.06 -0.33
CA SER A 70 3.53 -4.74 -0.46
C SER A 70 4.25 -4.87 0.88
N ALA A 71 4.23 -3.83 1.72
CA ALA A 71 4.76 -3.89 3.08
C ALA A 71 4.02 -4.93 3.95
N SER A 72 2.69 -4.93 3.91
CA SER A 72 1.86 -5.87 4.70
C SER A 72 2.05 -7.32 4.26
N SER A 73 2.29 -7.57 2.98
CA SER A 73 2.57 -8.91 2.45
C SER A 73 3.87 -9.54 2.97
N GLN A 74 4.69 -8.77 3.67
CA GLN A 74 5.97 -9.19 4.25
C GLN A 74 5.88 -9.41 5.77
N SER A 75 4.68 -9.28 6.34
CA SER A 75 4.41 -9.60 7.73
C SER A 75 4.59 -11.11 7.98
N GLN A 76 5.02 -11.51 9.18
CA GLN A 76 5.13 -12.94 9.55
C GLN A 76 3.77 -13.66 9.53
N ILE A 77 2.68 -12.92 9.76
CA ILE A 77 1.31 -13.42 9.71
C ILE A 77 0.68 -13.28 8.31
N ALA A 78 1.44 -12.86 7.30
CA ALA A 78 0.90 -12.67 5.96
C ALA A 78 0.47 -13.99 5.33
N VAL A 79 -0.72 -14.03 4.74
CA VAL A 79 -1.16 -15.15 3.89
C VAL A 79 -0.19 -15.27 2.71
N PRO A 80 0.32 -16.46 2.37
CA PRO A 80 1.25 -16.62 1.25
C PRO A 80 0.69 -16.14 -0.08
N CYS A 81 1.53 -15.56 -0.93
CA CYS A 81 1.16 -15.15 -2.28
C CYS A 81 0.78 -16.36 -3.14
N PRO A 82 -0.43 -16.39 -3.75
CA PRO A 82 -0.81 -17.42 -4.71
C PRO A 82 0.17 -17.49 -5.89
N ALA A 83 0.50 -18.69 -6.34
CA ALA A 83 1.54 -18.91 -7.34
C ALA A 83 1.23 -18.27 -8.70
N ASP A 84 -0.06 -18.17 -9.05
CA ASP A 84 -0.57 -17.51 -10.24
C ASP A 84 -0.44 -15.99 -10.19
N LEU A 85 -0.43 -15.38 -9.00
CA LEU A 85 -0.28 -13.94 -8.79
C LEU A 85 1.17 -13.50 -8.54
N ALA A 86 2.06 -14.43 -8.17
CA ALA A 86 3.42 -14.11 -7.72
C ALA A 86 4.23 -13.28 -8.73
N THR A 87 4.16 -13.62 -10.02
CA THR A 87 4.91 -12.90 -11.07
C THR A 87 4.42 -11.47 -11.24
N GLU A 88 3.10 -11.27 -11.28
CA GLU A 88 2.48 -9.95 -11.43
C GLU A 88 2.73 -9.08 -10.21
N PHE A 89 2.64 -9.66 -9.02
CA PHE A 89 2.92 -8.95 -7.77
C PHE A 89 4.40 -8.53 -7.67
N GLN A 90 5.33 -9.39 -8.10
CA GLN A 90 6.75 -9.02 -8.16
C GLN A 90 7.01 -7.90 -9.18
N ALA A 91 6.36 -7.94 -10.34
CA ALA A 91 6.45 -6.86 -11.33
C ALA A 91 5.91 -5.53 -10.76
N THR A 92 4.81 -5.61 -10.02
CA THR A 92 4.22 -4.48 -9.29
C THR A 92 5.22 -3.85 -8.32
N ASN A 93 5.96 -4.66 -7.55
CA ASN A 93 6.99 -4.14 -6.64
C ASN A 93 8.10 -3.37 -7.36
N ASN A 94 8.58 -3.90 -8.50
CA ASN A 94 9.64 -3.26 -9.27
C ASN A 94 9.19 -1.92 -9.89
N LEU A 95 7.98 -1.90 -10.46
CA LEU A 95 7.40 -0.69 -11.06
C LEU A 95 7.07 0.35 -9.98
N GLY A 96 6.42 -0.07 -8.90
CA GLY A 96 6.03 0.78 -7.77
C GLY A 96 7.22 1.49 -7.14
N ARG A 97 8.34 0.78 -6.93
CA ARG A 97 9.59 1.38 -6.46
C ARG A 97 10.05 2.53 -7.36
N SER A 98 10.01 2.33 -8.68
CA SER A 98 10.45 3.34 -9.65
C SER A 98 9.54 4.58 -9.64
N MET A 99 8.23 4.35 -9.51
CA MET A 99 7.23 5.42 -9.43
C MET A 99 7.33 6.22 -8.14
N VAL A 100 7.52 5.56 -6.99
CA VAL A 100 7.69 6.23 -5.70
C VAL A 100 8.96 7.09 -5.69
N LEU A 101 10.08 6.60 -6.22
CA LEU A 101 11.30 7.39 -6.34
C LEU A 101 11.11 8.66 -7.18
N ALA A 102 10.30 8.59 -8.24
CA ALA A 102 9.95 9.78 -9.03
C ALA A 102 9.09 10.77 -8.25
N GLN A 103 8.15 10.30 -7.41
CA GLN A 103 7.30 11.18 -6.60
C GLN A 103 8.06 11.82 -5.42
N LEU A 104 8.98 11.09 -4.78
CA LEU A 104 9.81 11.62 -3.68
C LEU A 104 10.69 12.81 -4.10
N ALA A 105 11.02 12.93 -5.39
CA ALA A 105 11.77 14.07 -5.92
C ALA A 105 10.94 15.38 -5.95
N HIS A 106 9.62 15.30 -5.76
CA HIS A 106 8.69 16.40 -6.00
C HIS A 106 7.73 16.66 -4.84
N ASN A 107 7.49 15.68 -3.97
CA ASN A 107 6.57 15.82 -2.85
C ASN A 107 7.32 16.03 -1.53
N HIS A 108 7.00 17.12 -0.83
CA HIS A 108 7.62 17.52 0.44
C HIS A 108 6.59 17.84 1.53
N GLU A 109 5.30 17.60 1.24
CA GLU A 109 4.26 17.62 2.27
C GLU A 109 4.52 16.43 3.21
N PHE A 110 4.36 16.64 4.53
CA PHE A 110 4.85 15.69 5.52
C PHE A 110 4.19 14.31 5.38
N ASP A 111 2.86 14.27 5.29
CA ASP A 111 2.13 13.01 5.23
C ASP A 111 2.41 12.29 3.92
N ASP A 112 2.33 13.01 2.79
CA ASP A 112 2.64 12.43 1.48
C ASP A 112 4.07 11.87 1.43
N PHE A 113 5.05 12.61 1.95
CA PHE A 113 6.45 12.19 1.98
C PHE A 113 6.66 10.97 2.90
N LYS A 114 6.07 10.98 4.09
CA LYS A 114 6.09 9.86 5.05
C LYS A 114 5.54 8.59 4.41
N TYR A 115 4.35 8.67 3.81
CA TYR A 115 3.70 7.52 3.20
C TYR A 115 4.42 7.05 1.93
N LEU A 116 5.05 7.95 1.16
CA LEU A 116 5.92 7.57 0.06
C LEU A 116 7.16 6.79 0.53
N ILE A 117 7.79 7.18 1.64
CA ILE A 117 8.90 6.40 2.22
C ILE A 117 8.41 5.02 2.69
N ALA A 118 7.26 4.96 3.36
CA ALA A 118 6.67 3.70 3.79
C ALA A 118 6.36 2.77 2.59
N ALA A 119 5.78 3.32 1.53
CA ALA A 119 5.52 2.62 0.27
C ALA A 119 6.80 2.15 -0.41
N LEU A 120 7.86 2.98 -0.44
CA LEU A 120 9.17 2.61 -0.99
C LEU A 120 9.75 1.40 -0.26
N ALA A 121 9.70 1.41 1.07
CA ALA A 121 10.14 0.31 1.91
C ALA A 121 9.34 -0.97 1.60
N GLY A 122 8.02 -0.85 1.46
CA GLY A 122 7.15 -1.94 1.04
C GLY A 122 7.55 -2.54 -0.30
N PHE A 123 7.66 -1.74 -1.35
CA PHE A 123 8.08 -2.22 -2.67
C PHE A 123 9.51 -2.79 -2.71
N SER A 124 10.36 -2.42 -1.74
CA SER A 124 11.76 -2.84 -1.70
C SER A 124 12.01 -4.09 -0.84
N GLY A 125 10.97 -4.70 -0.25
CA GLY A 125 11.15 -5.86 0.63
C GLY A 125 11.50 -5.51 2.08
N HIS A 126 11.20 -4.29 2.52
CA HIS A 126 11.46 -3.79 3.87
C HIS A 126 10.16 -3.40 4.60
N GLY A 127 9.14 -4.25 4.55
CA GLY A 127 7.79 -3.97 5.05
C GLY A 127 7.74 -3.64 6.55
N ARG A 128 8.57 -4.27 7.38
CA ARG A 128 8.69 -3.92 8.82
C ARG A 128 9.17 -2.47 8.99
N PHE A 129 10.14 -2.03 8.20
CA PHE A 129 10.59 -0.64 8.20
C PHE A 129 9.50 0.30 7.67
N GLY A 130 8.77 -0.11 6.63
CA GLY A 130 7.63 0.64 6.11
C GLY A 130 6.56 0.90 7.18
N ARG A 131 6.19 -0.11 7.96
CA ARG A 131 5.23 0.02 9.08
C ARG A 131 5.72 0.94 10.19
N LEU A 132 7.02 0.92 10.51
CA LEU A 132 7.61 1.88 11.46
C LEU A 132 7.44 3.32 10.94
N ILE A 133 7.70 3.55 9.66
CA ILE A 133 7.55 4.89 9.08
C ILE A 133 6.08 5.35 9.08
N GLU A 134 5.17 4.46 8.71
CA GLU A 134 3.72 4.69 8.73
C GLU A 134 3.23 5.11 10.12
N GLY A 135 3.81 4.55 11.18
CA GLY A 135 3.44 4.83 12.56
C GLY A 135 3.78 6.24 13.03
N PHE A 136 4.63 7.00 12.32
CA PHE A 136 4.95 8.37 12.70
C PHE A 136 3.80 9.35 12.41
N ASP A 137 3.58 10.25 13.36
CA ASP A 137 2.61 11.32 13.24
C ASP A 137 3.23 12.66 13.68
N LEU A 138 2.77 13.76 13.10
CA LEU A 138 3.21 15.11 13.42
C LEU A 138 2.03 15.88 14.02
N TYR A 139 2.07 16.08 15.33
CA TYR A 139 1.03 16.79 16.07
C TYR A 139 1.65 17.86 16.96
N GLN A 140 1.16 19.10 16.90
CA GLN A 140 1.67 20.23 17.68
C GLN A 140 3.21 20.41 17.59
N ASP A 141 3.76 20.32 16.38
CA ASP A 141 5.21 20.41 16.11
C ASP A 141 6.06 19.32 16.82
N GLN A 142 5.45 18.21 17.22
CA GLN A 142 6.10 17.06 17.85
C GLN A 142 5.84 15.78 17.06
N PHE A 143 6.87 14.93 16.97
CA PHE A 143 6.74 13.60 16.38
C PHE A 143 6.22 12.61 17.42
N HIS A 144 5.12 11.96 17.10
CA HIS A 144 4.54 10.85 17.84
C HIS A 144 4.68 9.56 17.03
N HIS A 145 4.57 8.41 17.68
CA HIS A 145 4.54 7.13 17.00
C HIS A 145 3.42 6.25 17.54
N ALA A 146 2.37 6.05 16.75
CA ALA A 146 1.13 5.40 17.17
C ALA A 146 1.25 3.88 17.38
N LEU A 147 2.27 3.24 16.82
CA LEU A 147 2.45 1.77 16.85
C LEU A 147 3.46 1.27 17.90
N LEU A 148 3.97 2.13 18.79
CA LEU A 148 5.04 1.80 19.76
C LEU A 148 4.57 1.60 21.21
N ASP A 149 3.29 1.30 21.44
CA ASP A 149 2.83 0.88 22.78
C ASP A 149 3.38 -0.52 23.17
N THR A 150 3.88 -1.28 22.19
CA THR A 150 4.63 -2.52 22.38
C THR A 150 5.99 -2.43 21.68
N PRO A 151 7.10 -2.89 22.30
CA PRO A 151 8.40 -2.93 21.65
C PRO A 151 8.37 -3.76 20.36
N ILE A 152 9.09 -3.32 19.33
CA ILE A 152 9.31 -4.11 18.12
C ILE A 152 10.26 -5.24 18.50
N ASP A 153 9.77 -6.48 18.49
CA ASP A 153 10.59 -7.65 18.82
C ASP A 153 11.63 -7.89 17.72
N ASP A 154 12.92 -7.94 18.08
CA ASP A 154 14.07 -8.04 17.17
C ASP A 154 14.32 -9.48 16.67
N GLU A 155 13.36 -10.39 16.90
CA GLU A 155 13.49 -11.76 16.46
C GLU A 155 13.20 -11.89 14.95
N ARG A 156 14.16 -12.54 14.29
CA ARG A 156 14.36 -12.63 12.84
C ARG A 156 13.27 -13.41 12.13
#